data_AF-A0A1S0YTT6-F1
#
_entry.id   AF-A0A1S0YTT6-F1
#
_cell.length_a   1.000
_cell.length_b   1.000
_cell.length_c   1.000
_cell.angle_alpha   90.00
_cell.angle_beta   90.00
_cell.angle_gamma   90.00
#
_symmetry.space_group_name_H-M   'P 1'
#
loop_
_entity.id
_entity.type
_entity.pdbx_description
1 polymer ?
#
loop_
_entity_poly.entity_id
_entity_poly.type
_entity_poly.pdbx_seq_one_letter_code
_entity_poly.pdbx_strand_id
1 'polypeptide(L)' 'MRIVTCSAFAESKASLEADIAANTAKHAAITTALGDLAGEPVNDFRPAQWSALIDHAIVDEDTIRFVFRTGEQVSMTLQG' A
#
# COMPACT_ATOMS: atom_id res chain seq x y z
N MET A 1 15.22 4.53 45.93
CA MET A 1 14.08 3.67 45.56
C MET A 1 13.61 4.10 44.17
N ARG A 2 13.86 3.28 43.14
CA ARG A 2 13.80 3.67 41.72
C ARG A 2 12.48 3.17 41.11
N ILE A 3 11.41 3.96 41.20
CA ILE A 3 10.09 3.67 40.60
C ILE A 3 10.06 4.28 39.19
N VAL A 4 10.98 3.90 38.32
CA VAL A 4 11.12 4.51 36.96
C VAL A 4 10.83 3.50 35.84
N THR A 5 10.63 2.22 36.17
CA THR A 5 10.44 1.16 35.16
C THR A 5 8.99 0.85 34.80
N CYS A 6 8.00 1.26 35.62
CA CYS A 6 6.59 0.90 35.37
C CYS A 6 5.88 1.86 34.39
N SER A 7 6.13 3.18 34.50
CA SER A 7 5.50 4.20 33.66
C SER A 7 6.03 4.20 32.22
N ALA A 8 7.34 4.08 32.03
CA ALA A 8 7.93 4.01 30.68
C ALA A 8 7.49 2.77 29.88
N PHE A 9 7.27 1.63 30.56
CA PHE A 9 6.75 0.43 29.93
C PHE A 9 5.27 0.57 29.54
N ALA A 10 4.45 1.22 30.38
CA ALA A 10 3.05 1.48 30.08
C ALA A 10 2.88 2.43 28.89
N GLU A 11 3.72 3.47 28.79
CA GLU A 11 3.74 4.39 27.65
C GLU A 11 4.16 3.68 26.35
N SER A 12 5.19 2.83 26.40
CA SER A 12 5.63 2.04 25.24
C SER A 12 4.58 1.04 24.78
N LYS A 13 3.88 0.40 25.73
CA LYS A 13 2.75 -0.50 25.42
C LYS A 13 1.61 0.24 24.72
N ALA A 14 1.19 1.39 25.26
CA ALA A 14 0.10 2.19 24.68
C ALA A 14 0.45 2.69 23.26
N SER A 15 1.72 3.08 23.03
CA SER A 15 2.21 3.44 21.71
C SER A 15 2.12 2.27 20.72
N LEU A 16 2.53 1.08 21.13
CA LEU A 16 2.48 -0.12 20.28
C LEU A 16 1.03 -0.52 19.96
N GLU A 17 0.13 -0.41 20.93
CA GLU A 17 -1.31 -0.66 20.73
C GLU A 17 -1.93 0.33 19.74
N ALA A 18 -1.53 1.61 19.80
CA ALA A 18 -1.95 2.61 18.82
C ALA A 18 -1.41 2.32 17.42
N ASP A 19 -0.16 1.89 17.29
CA ASP A 19 0.43 1.52 16.01
C ASP A 19 -0.26 0.28 15.41
N ILE A 20 -0.59 -0.73 16.23
CA ILE A 20 -1.35 -1.92 15.81
C ILE A 20 -2.75 -1.51 15.33
N ALA A 21 -3.44 -0.65 16.07
CA ALA A 21 -4.76 -0.17 15.68
C ALA A 21 -4.72 0.61 14.35
N ALA A 22 -3.73 1.49 14.19
CA ALA A 22 -3.54 2.25 12.96
C ALA A 22 -3.22 1.33 11.78
N ASN A 23 -2.38 0.32 11.97
CA ASN A 23 -2.05 -0.64 10.92
C ASN A 23 -3.24 -1.53 10.55
N THR A 24 -4.05 -1.92 11.54
CA THR A 24 -5.29 -2.67 11.34
C THR A 24 -6.29 -1.85 10.52
N ALA A 25 -6.45 -0.56 10.83
CA ALA A 25 -7.32 0.34 10.07
C ALA A 25 -6.85 0.51 8.62
N LYS A 26 -5.53 0.66 8.40
CA LYS A 26 -4.95 0.72 7.05
C LYS A 26 -5.20 -0.56 6.26
N HIS A 27 -4.99 -1.72 6.88
CA HIS A 27 -5.23 -3.01 6.24
C HIS A 27 -6.71 -3.20 5.85
N ALA A 28 -7.64 -2.81 6.74
CA ALA A 28 -9.07 -2.84 6.44
C ALA A 28 -9.42 -1.93 5.25
N ALA A 29 -8.89 -0.70 5.22
CA ALA A 29 -9.13 0.23 4.11
C ALA A 29 -8.60 -0.31 2.76
N ILE A 30 -7.42 -0.93 2.76
CA ILE A 30 -6.84 -1.56 1.56
C ILE A 30 -7.69 -2.74 1.10
N THR A 31 -8.14 -3.57 2.05
CA THR A 31 -8.96 -4.76 1.75
C THR A 31 -10.30 -4.36 1.15
N THR A 32 -10.94 -3.33 1.68
CA THR A 32 -12.18 -2.77 1.13
C THR A 32 -11.96 -2.23 -0.28
N ALA A 33 -10.92 -1.42 -0.49
CA ALA A 33 -10.61 -0.88 -1.82
C ALA A 33 -10.33 -1.99 -2.85
N LEU A 34 -9.65 -3.07 -2.47
CA LEU A 34 -9.45 -4.24 -3.34
C LEU A 34 -10.76 -4.97 -3.64
N GLY A 35 -11.66 -5.10 -2.65
CA GLY A 35 -12.99 -5.69 -2.84
C GLY A 35 -13.85 -4.89 -3.82
N ASP A 36 -13.82 -3.56 -3.71
CA ASP A 36 -14.54 -2.66 -4.63
C ASP A 36 -14.01 -2.79 -6.06
N LEU A 37 -12.69 -2.93 -6.25
CA LEU A 37 -12.06 -3.14 -7.56
C LEU A 37 -12.33 -4.53 -8.16
N ALA A 38 -12.64 -5.54 -7.35
CA ALA A 38 -12.95 -6.88 -7.81
C ALA A 38 -14.40 -7.05 -8.28
N GLY A 39 -15.32 -6.19 -7.80
CA GLY A 39 -16.75 -6.26 -8.10
C GLY A 39 -17.15 -5.67 -9.46
N GLU A 40 -16.50 -4.59 -9.89
CA GLU A 40 -16.59 -4.04 -11.24
C GLU A 40 -15.17 -3.75 -11.73
N PRO A 41 -14.68 -4.39 -12.82
CA PRO A 41 -13.45 -3.94 -13.44
C PRO A 41 -13.64 -2.47 -13.80
N VAL A 42 -12.77 -1.62 -13.27
CA VAL A 42 -12.83 -0.17 -13.49
C VAL A 42 -12.80 0.10 -14.98
N ASN A 43 -13.93 0.53 -15.52
CA ASN A 43 -14.10 0.76 -16.97
C ASN A 43 -13.46 2.09 -17.39
N ASP A 44 -13.45 3.08 -16.48
CA ASP A 44 -12.83 4.39 -16.67
C ASP A 44 -11.71 4.60 -15.64
N PHE A 45 -10.48 4.23 -15.99
CA PHE A 45 -9.31 4.42 -15.14
C PHE A 45 -8.83 5.88 -15.17
N ARG A 46 -8.91 6.58 -14.03
CA ARG A 46 -8.48 7.99 -13.90
C ARG A 46 -6.96 8.08 -13.73
N PRO A 47 -6.26 9.06 -14.33
CA PRO A 47 -4.81 9.21 -14.20
C PRO A 47 -4.28 9.30 -12.75
N ALA A 48 -5.06 9.89 -11.84
CA ALA A 48 -4.70 9.99 -10.43
C ALA A 48 -4.73 8.63 -9.68
N GLN A 49 -5.46 7.64 -10.21
CA GLN A 49 -5.52 6.29 -9.63
C GLN A 49 -4.30 5.46 -10.07
N TRP A 50 -3.78 5.69 -11.28
CA TRP A 50 -2.56 5.06 -11.77
C TRP A 50 -1.35 5.38 -10.90
N SER A 51 -1.18 6.65 -10.50
CA SER A 51 -0.06 7.06 -9.62
C SER A 51 -0.20 6.58 -8.17
N ALA A 52 -1.40 6.14 -7.77
CA ALA A 52 -1.61 5.48 -6.48
C ALA A 52 -1.25 3.99 -6.50
N LEU A 53 -1.37 3.33 -7.66
CA LEU A 53 -1.14 1.89 -7.84
C LEU A 53 0.27 1.58 -8.35
N ILE A 54 0.77 2.37 -9.30
CA ILE A 54 2.14 2.27 -9.80
C ILE A 54 3.07 2.96 -8.80
N ASP A 55 4.13 2.26 -8.42
CA ASP A 55 5.26 2.84 -7.72
C ASP A 55 6.19 3.56 -8.70
N HIS A 56 6.64 2.84 -9.72
CA HIS A 56 7.46 3.39 -10.80
C HIS A 56 7.30 2.57 -12.08
N ALA A 57 7.63 3.18 -13.22
CA ALA A 57 7.70 2.51 -14.51
C ALA A 57 9.15 2.53 -15.01
N ILE A 58 9.59 1.41 -15.58
CA ILE A 58 10.89 1.26 -16.22
C ILE A 58 10.64 1.15 -17.72
N VAL A 59 11.22 2.06 -18.48
CA VAL A 59 11.11 2.09 -19.94
C VAL A 59 12.41 1.56 -20.53
N ASP A 60 12.30 0.45 -21.26
CA ASP A 60 13.34 -0.17 -22.07
C ASP A 60 13.05 0.09 -23.57
N GLU A 61 13.94 -0.33 -24.47
CA GLU A 61 13.87 -0.02 -25.92
C GLU A 61 12.53 -0.45 -26.57
N ASP A 62 12.06 -1.67 -26.25
CA ASP A 62 10.83 -2.24 -26.81
C ASP A 62 9.80 -2.62 -25.73
N THR A 63 10.02 -2.24 -24.48
CA THR A 63 9.22 -2.73 -23.35
C THR A 63 9.01 -1.65 -22.30
N ILE A 64 7.79 -1.55 -21.80
CA ILE A 64 7.49 -0.77 -20.61
C ILE A 64 7.12 -1.75 -19.50
N ARG A 65 7.81 -1.64 -18.37
CA ARG A 65 7.55 -2.43 -17.17
C ARG A 65 6.98 -1.55 -16.08
N PHE A 66 5.78 -1.88 -15.63
CA PHE A 66 5.11 -1.21 -14.52
C PHE A 66 5.36 -1.99 -13.25
N VAL A 67 5.89 -1.31 -12.23
CA VAL A 67 6.05 -1.85 -10.90
C VAL A 67 4.95 -1.27 -10.02
N PHE A 68 4.08 -2.13 -9.50
CA PHE A 68 2.99 -1.73 -8.61
C PHE A 68 3.47 -1.66 -7.18
N ARG A 69 2.82 -0.83 -6.35
CA ARG A 69 3.12 -0.71 -4.91
C ARG A 69 2.86 -2.00 -4.13
N THR A 70 2.10 -2.93 -4.70
CA THR A 70 1.89 -4.29 -4.18
C THR A 70 3.09 -5.21 -4.42
N GLY A 71 4.08 -4.77 -5.21
CA GLY A 71 5.25 -5.56 -5.63
C GLY A 71 5.02 -6.37 -6.92
N GLU A 72 3.80 -6.34 -7.46
CA GLU A 72 3.47 -6.98 -8.73
C GLU A 72 4.12 -6.22 -9.91
N GLN A 73 4.44 -6.95 -10.98
CA GLN A 73 5.09 -6.38 -12.16
C GLN A 73 4.37 -6.81 -13.42
N VAL A 74 4.05 -5.85 -14.27
CA VAL A 74 3.46 -6.09 -15.60
C VAL A 74 4.37 -5.48 -16.64
N SER A 75 4.81 -6.31 -17.58
CA SER A 75 5.59 -5.89 -18.74
C SER A 75 4.70 -5.88 -19.97
N MET A 76 4.75 -4.78 -20.72
CA MET A 76 4.11 -4.67 -22.02
C MET A 76 5.17 -4.41 -23.09
N THR A 77 5.14 -5.20 -24.15
CA THR A 77 5.95 -4.98 -25.34
C THR A 77 5.28 -3.90 -26.20
N LEU A 78 6.09 -2.97 -26.68
CA LEU A 78 5.65 -1.99 -27.66
C LEU A 78 5.58 -2.69 -29.02
N GLN A 79 4.36 -2.91 -29.53
CA GLN A 79 4.20 -3.26 -30.94
C GLN A 79 4.38 -1.98 -31.76
N GLY A 80 5.48 -1.92 -32.51
CA GLY A 80 5.73 -0.91 -33.54
C GLY A 80 4.87 -1.12 -34.78
#